data_AF-A0A9P6G724-F1
#
_entry.id   AF-A0A9P6G724-F1
#
_cell.length_a   1.000
_cell.length_b   1.000
_cell.length_c   1.000
_cell.angle_alpha   90.00
_cell.angle_beta   90.00
_cell.angle_gamma   90.00
#
_symmetry.space_group_name_H-M   'P 1'
#
loop_
_entity.id
_entity.type
_entity.pdbx_description
1 polymer ?
#
loop_
_entity_poly.entity_id
_entity_poly.type
_entity_poly.pdbx_seq_one_letter_code
_entity_poly.pdbx_strand_id
1 'polypeptide(L)'
;MVNLSRSEIIRSHPIGNRLDGFRSKYSSHWKDQEDSNDDREGLRQVLLALFPTLQSLDVVQALPSRRGNRDLLNDLAPLYLSIVFDSFDAVRLRPLLDAVLNNEFDELIWNTVYDAVSESTPPPRPISSFQQTSMRP
;
A
#
# COMPACT_ATOMS: atom_id res chain seq x y z
N MET A 1 -11.23 11.70 -23.89
CA MET A 1 -10.34 11.15 -22.85
C MET A 1 -10.97 9.84 -22.42
N VAL A 2 -10.35 8.70 -22.74
CA VAL A 2 -10.92 7.38 -22.45
C VAL A 2 -10.81 7.15 -20.94
N ASN A 3 -11.94 7.00 -20.25
CA ASN A 3 -11.95 6.62 -18.85
C ASN A 3 -11.87 5.09 -18.80
N LEU A 4 -10.65 4.56 -18.73
CA LEU A 4 -10.44 3.13 -18.59
C LEU A 4 -10.80 2.70 -17.16
N SER A 5 -11.47 1.57 -17.03
CA SER A 5 -11.64 0.92 -15.74
C SER A 5 -10.28 0.50 -15.17
N ARG A 6 -10.23 0.37 -13.84
CA ARG A 6 -9.02 -0.08 -13.14
C ARG A 6 -8.48 -1.40 -13.70
N SER A 7 -9.35 -2.38 -13.93
CA SER A 7 -8.95 -3.70 -14.44
C SER A 7 -8.40 -3.60 -15.88
N GLU A 8 -8.91 -2.69 -16.71
CA GLU A 8 -8.33 -2.41 -18.04
C GLU A 8 -6.92 -1.81 -17.93
N ILE A 9 -6.71 -0.85 -17.01
CA ILE A 9 -5.39 -0.24 -16.78
C ILE A 9 -4.37 -1.28 -16.34
N ILE A 10 -4.74 -2.15 -15.39
CA ILE A 10 -3.90 -3.25 -14.89
C ILE A 10 -3.55 -4.20 -16.04
N ARG A 11 -4.54 -4.61 -16.84
CA ARG A 11 -4.32 -5.52 -17.96
C ARG A 11 -3.43 -4.93 -19.06
N SER A 12 -3.47 -3.61 -19.27
CA SER A 12 -2.60 -2.91 -20.20
C SER A 12 -1.17 -2.72 -19.68
N HIS A 13 -0.93 -2.88 -18.38
CA HIS A 13 0.38 -2.68 -17.76
C HIS A 13 0.69 -3.85 -16.81
N PRO A 14 0.93 -5.06 -17.35
CA PRO A 14 1.22 -6.20 -16.52
C PRO A 14 2.49 -5.97 -15.69
N ILE A 15 2.51 -6.51 -14.49
CA ILE A 15 3.70 -6.54 -13.62
C ILE A 15 4.79 -7.38 -14.28
N GLY A 16 4.40 -8.53 -14.84
CA GLY A 16 5.31 -9.45 -15.51
C GLY A 16 6.43 -9.91 -14.58
N ASN A 17 7.67 -9.83 -15.04
CA ASN A 17 8.86 -10.23 -14.29
C ASN A 17 9.47 -9.10 -13.43
N ARG A 18 8.84 -7.92 -13.36
CA ARG A 18 9.43 -6.75 -12.67
C ARG A 18 9.60 -6.95 -11.16
N LEU A 19 8.89 -7.91 -10.56
CA LEU A 19 9.04 -8.28 -9.15
C LEU A 19 9.91 -9.54 -8.93
N ASP A 20 10.45 -10.17 -9.98
CA ASP A 20 11.17 -11.44 -9.84
C ASP A 20 12.47 -11.31 -9.03
N GLY A 21 13.19 -10.20 -9.21
CA GLY A 21 14.38 -9.90 -8.41
C GLY A 21 14.05 -9.75 -6.91
N PHE A 22 12.92 -9.12 -6.60
CA PHE A 22 12.43 -9.00 -5.23
C PHE A 22 12.03 -10.37 -4.66
N ARG A 23 11.24 -11.16 -5.40
CA ARG A 23 10.77 -12.50 -5.00
C ARG A 23 11.94 -13.45 -4.76
N SER A 24 12.90 -13.47 -5.67
CA SER A 24 14.12 -14.30 -5.55
C SER A 24 14.89 -13.99 -4.27
N LYS A 25 14.96 -12.70 -3.89
CA LYS A 25 15.68 -12.27 -2.68
C LYS A 25 14.97 -12.62 -1.37
N TYR A 26 13.63 -12.55 -1.33
CA TYR A 26 12.88 -12.58 -0.06
C TYR A 26 11.96 -13.79 0.15
N SER A 27 11.67 -14.59 -0.88
CA SER A 27 10.73 -15.74 -0.79
C SER A 27 11.15 -16.83 0.19
N SER A 28 12.44 -17.11 0.32
CA SER A 28 12.95 -18.14 1.25
C SER A 28 12.79 -17.72 2.71
N HIS A 29 13.10 -16.46 3.02
CA HIS A 29 13.06 -15.92 4.38
C HIS A 29 11.63 -15.76 4.90
N TRP A 30 10.70 -15.40 4.02
CA TRP A 30 9.33 -15.11 4.42
C TRP A 30 8.53 -16.35 4.84
N LYS A 31 8.75 -17.50 4.19
CA LYS A 31 8.05 -18.75 4.50
C LYS A 31 8.33 -19.27 5.92
N ASP A 32 9.53 -19.01 6.43
CA ASP A 32 9.91 -19.39 7.79
C ASP A 32 9.39 -18.38 8.84
N GLN A 33 9.00 -17.17 8.40
CA GLN A 33 8.60 -16.06 9.25
C GLN A 33 7.09 -15.99 9.49
N GLU A 34 6.26 -16.66 8.69
CA GLU A 34 4.81 -16.79 8.95
C GLU A 34 4.51 -17.40 10.33
N ASP A 35 5.39 -18.26 10.85
CA ASP A 35 5.26 -18.90 12.17
C ASP A 35 5.72 -18.00 13.34
N SER A 36 6.52 -16.96 13.08
CA SER A 36 7.02 -16.03 14.10
C SER A 36 6.44 -14.64 13.88
N ASN A 37 5.27 -14.39 14.49
CA ASN A 37 4.54 -13.13 14.38
C ASN A 37 5.32 -11.88 14.88
N ASP A 38 6.52 -12.05 15.44
CA ASP A 38 7.25 -11.01 16.19
C ASP A 38 8.39 -10.32 15.40
N ASP A 39 8.74 -10.77 14.19
CA ASP A 39 9.84 -10.15 13.43
C ASP A 39 9.39 -8.89 12.65
N ARG A 40 9.09 -7.82 13.41
CA ARG A 40 8.70 -6.50 12.87
C ARG A 40 9.83 -5.84 12.08
N GLU A 41 11.07 -5.95 12.53
CA GLU A 41 12.20 -5.31 11.83
C GLU A 41 12.49 -6.01 10.51
N GLY A 42 12.47 -7.35 10.46
CA GLY A 42 12.58 -8.09 9.20
C GLY A 42 11.46 -7.72 8.23
N LEU A 43 10.21 -7.66 8.71
CA LEU A 43 9.09 -7.17 7.90
C LEU A 43 9.34 -5.75 7.38
N ARG A 44 9.80 -4.83 8.24
CA ARG A 44 10.10 -3.46 7.84
C ARG A 44 11.17 -3.40 6.75
N GLN A 45 12.25 -4.18 6.87
CA GLN A 45 13.31 -4.25 5.85
C GLN A 45 12.78 -4.74 4.50
N VAL A 46 11.93 -5.77 4.50
CA VAL A 46 11.30 -6.29 3.28
C VAL A 46 10.39 -5.24 2.65
N LEU A 47 9.58 -4.55 3.45
CA LEU A 47 8.68 -3.49 2.98
C LEU A 47 9.44 -2.28 2.41
N LEU A 48 10.56 -1.89 3.03
CA LEU A 48 11.45 -0.82 2.53
C LEU A 48 12.04 -1.16 1.15
N ALA A 49 12.20 -2.44 0.82
CA ALA A 49 12.63 -2.88 -0.51
C ALA A 49 11.45 -3.00 -1.51
N LEU A 50 10.28 -3.42 -1.03
CA LEU A 50 9.11 -3.63 -1.87
C LEU A 50 8.53 -2.32 -2.42
N PHE A 51 8.31 -1.33 -1.56
CA PHE A 51 7.58 -0.12 -1.93
C PHE A 51 8.26 0.70 -3.04
N PRO A 52 9.58 0.94 -3.00
CA PRO A 52 10.27 1.59 -4.11
C PRO A 52 10.14 0.81 -5.44
N THR A 53 10.11 -0.53 -5.35
CA THR A 53 9.94 -1.39 -6.53
C THR A 53 8.53 -1.23 -7.11
N LEU A 54 7.49 -1.22 -6.27
CA LEU A 54 6.11 -0.94 -6.70
C LEU A 54 5.96 0.46 -7.30
N GLN A 55 6.56 1.48 -6.66
CA GLN A 55 6.51 2.86 -7.13
C GLN A 55 7.22 3.07 -8.47
N SER A 56 8.19 2.22 -8.82
CA SER A 56 8.87 2.25 -10.11
C SER A 56 8.04 1.71 -11.28
N LEU A 57 6.89 1.07 -11.01
CA LEU A 57 6.01 0.53 -12.03
C LEU A 57 5.13 1.65 -12.61
N ASP A 58 5.23 1.94 -13.91
CA ASP A 58 4.53 3.06 -14.57
C ASP A 58 3.00 3.09 -14.29
N VAL A 59 2.41 1.92 -14.07
CA VAL A 59 0.98 1.73 -13.82
C VAL A 59 0.47 2.48 -12.58
N VAL A 60 1.32 2.74 -11.57
CA VAL A 60 0.88 3.43 -10.33
C VAL A 60 0.47 4.89 -10.56
N GLN A 61 0.95 5.51 -11.64
CA GLN A 61 0.55 6.87 -12.05
C GLN A 61 -0.73 6.87 -12.89
N ALA A 62 -1.06 5.74 -13.53
CA ALA A 62 -2.28 5.58 -14.30
C ALA A 62 -3.46 5.12 -13.42
N LEU A 63 -3.17 4.40 -12.34
CA LEU A 63 -4.19 3.87 -11.44
C LEU A 63 -4.86 4.98 -10.62
N PRO A 64 -6.22 5.01 -10.58
CA PRO A 64 -6.95 6.03 -9.84
C PRO A 64 -6.73 5.89 -8.33
N SER A 65 -6.68 7.02 -7.62
CA SER A 65 -6.61 6.99 -6.15
C SER A 65 -7.91 6.44 -5.54
N ARG A 66 -7.79 5.73 -4.42
CA ARG A 66 -8.93 5.34 -3.57
C ARG A 66 -9.23 6.34 -2.47
N ARG A 67 -8.30 7.26 -2.18
CA ARG A 67 -8.39 8.27 -1.11
C ARG A 67 -8.69 9.68 -1.61
N GLY A 68 -9.00 9.83 -2.90
CA GLY A 68 -9.26 11.13 -3.53
C GLY A 68 -8.00 11.93 -3.86
N ASN A 69 -6.82 11.31 -3.80
CA ASN A 69 -5.58 11.87 -4.34
C ASN A 69 -5.58 11.81 -5.87
N ARG A 70 -4.49 12.31 -6.50
CA ARG A 70 -4.34 12.30 -7.95
C ARG A 70 -4.35 10.89 -8.55
N ASP A 71 -3.62 9.98 -7.93
CA ASP A 71 -3.33 8.63 -8.43
C ASP A 71 -2.87 7.72 -7.27
N LEU A 72 -2.66 6.43 -7.57
CA LEU A 72 -2.21 5.45 -6.59
C LEU A 72 -0.78 5.73 -6.07
N LEU A 73 0.10 6.35 -6.86
CA LEU A 73 1.42 6.76 -6.40
C LEU A 73 1.33 7.72 -5.21
N ASN A 74 0.41 8.68 -5.27
CA ASN A 74 0.15 9.62 -4.18
C ASN A 74 -0.50 8.95 -2.95
N ASP A 75 -1.20 7.82 -3.13
CA ASP A 75 -1.69 7.01 -2.02
C ASP A 75 -0.58 6.17 -1.36
N LEU A 76 0.39 5.71 -2.14
CA LEU A 76 1.53 4.91 -1.68
C LEU A 76 2.58 5.72 -0.91
N ALA A 77 2.79 6.99 -1.27
CA ALA A 77 3.84 7.81 -0.67
C ALA A 77 3.70 7.98 0.86
N PRO A 78 2.51 8.31 1.43
CA PRO A 78 2.31 8.37 2.87
C PRO A 78 2.53 7.02 3.57
N LEU A 79 2.14 5.92 2.92
CA LEU A 79 2.32 4.58 3.46
C LEU A 79 3.81 4.22 3.52
N TYR A 80 4.59 4.54 2.48
CA TYR A 80 6.03 4.39 2.48
C TYR A 80 6.71 5.17 3.62
N LEU A 81 6.30 6.43 3.84
CA LEU A 81 6.80 7.22 4.96
C LEU A 81 6.50 6.56 6.31
N SER A 82 5.31 5.97 6.49
CA SER A 82 5.00 5.25 7.73
C SER A 82 5.94 4.07 7.99
N ILE A 83 6.40 3.38 6.94
CA ILE A 83 7.39 2.29 7.03
C ILE A 83 8.77 2.85 7.41
N VAL A 84 9.19 3.95 6.76
CA VAL A 84 10.46 4.64 7.07
C VAL A 84 10.52 5.04 8.54
N PHE A 85 9.44 5.62 9.08
CA PHE A 85 9.35 6.05 10.47
C PHE A 85 8.89 4.96 11.45
N ASP A 86 8.84 3.69 11.04
CA ASP A 86 8.40 2.55 11.86
C ASP A 86 7.02 2.74 12.54
N SER A 87 6.13 3.48 11.89
CA SER A 87 4.75 3.74 12.33
C SER A 87 3.71 2.98 11.50
N PHE A 88 4.16 2.00 10.71
CA PHE A 88 3.31 1.19 9.85
C PHE A 88 2.53 0.13 10.63
N ASP A 89 1.40 -0.28 10.03
CA ASP A 89 0.56 -1.37 10.49
C ASP A 89 1.00 -2.67 9.80
N ALA A 90 1.68 -3.53 10.56
CA ALA A 90 2.20 -4.80 10.07
C ALA A 90 1.08 -5.75 9.61
N VAL A 91 -0.03 -5.82 10.36
CA VAL A 91 -1.15 -6.71 10.06
C VAL A 91 -1.77 -6.34 8.72
N ARG A 92 -1.90 -5.04 8.44
CA ARG A 92 -2.42 -4.53 7.18
C ARG A 92 -1.50 -4.80 5.98
N LEU A 93 -0.18 -4.82 6.18
CA LEU A 93 0.79 -4.97 5.09
C LEU A 93 1.16 -6.42 4.78
N ARG A 94 0.87 -7.37 5.68
CA ARG A 94 1.10 -8.81 5.46
C ARG A 94 0.42 -9.33 4.18
N PRO A 95 -0.89 -9.10 3.93
CA PRO A 95 -1.55 -9.60 2.72
C PRO A 95 -0.93 -9.11 1.40
N LEU A 96 -0.41 -7.88 1.39
CA LEU A 96 0.30 -7.34 0.24
C LEU A 96 1.60 -8.11 0.00
N LEU A 97 2.37 -8.35 1.06
CA LEU A 97 3.63 -9.05 0.96
C LEU A 97 3.41 -10.52 0.52
N ASP A 98 2.41 -11.19 1.08
CA ASP A 98 2.04 -12.56 0.71
C ASP A 98 1.67 -12.66 -0.77
N ALA A 99 0.83 -11.74 -1.27
CA ALA A 99 0.43 -11.73 -2.67
C ALA A 99 1.64 -11.54 -3.62
N VAL A 100 2.57 -10.66 -3.26
CA VAL A 100 3.78 -10.41 -4.07
C VAL A 100 4.70 -11.63 -4.08
N LEU A 101 4.96 -12.23 -2.92
CA LEU A 101 5.90 -13.34 -2.76
C LEU A 101 5.37 -14.66 -3.32
N ASN A 102 4.06 -14.89 -3.25
CA ASN A 102 3.41 -16.06 -3.85
C ASN A 102 3.19 -15.93 -5.36
N ASN A 103 3.64 -14.82 -5.97
CA ASN A 103 3.47 -14.55 -7.40
C ASN A 103 1.99 -14.62 -7.82
N GLU A 104 1.13 -14.01 -7.02
CA GLU A 104 -0.29 -13.89 -7.32
C GLU A 104 -0.55 -13.06 -8.59
N PHE A 105 -1.76 -13.17 -9.12
CA PHE A 105 -2.19 -12.41 -10.28
C PHE A 105 -2.12 -10.89 -10.02
N ASP A 106 -1.76 -10.12 -11.04
CA ASP A 106 -1.60 -8.66 -10.96
C ASP A 106 -2.81 -7.97 -10.32
N GLU A 107 -4.03 -8.40 -10.66
CA GLU A 107 -5.26 -7.83 -10.08
C GLU A 107 -5.34 -8.03 -8.57
N LEU A 108 -4.91 -9.19 -8.05
CA LEU A 108 -4.89 -9.48 -6.63
C LEU A 108 -3.80 -8.66 -5.92
N ILE A 109 -2.61 -8.55 -6.51
CA ILE A 109 -1.53 -7.70 -5.99
C ILE A 109 -1.98 -6.24 -5.90
N TRP A 110 -2.61 -5.71 -6.95
CA TRP A 110 -3.10 -4.33 -6.90
C TRP A 110 -4.25 -4.16 -5.92
N ASN A 111 -5.15 -5.12 -5.77
CA ASN A 111 -6.21 -5.07 -4.75
C ASN A 111 -5.63 -4.97 -3.33
N THR A 112 -4.62 -5.78 -2.99
CA THR A 112 -3.97 -5.69 -1.67
C THR A 112 -3.23 -4.37 -1.48
N VAL A 113 -2.65 -3.79 -2.54
CA VAL A 113 -2.13 -2.40 -2.48
C VAL A 113 -3.23 -1.40 -2.15
N TYR A 114 -4.40 -1.49 -2.80
CA TYR A 114 -5.53 -0.59 -2.55
C TYR A 114 -6.06 -0.72 -1.12
N ASP A 115 -6.13 -1.93 -0.58
CA ASP A 115 -6.57 -2.16 0.78
C ASP A 115 -5.53 -1.63 1.78
N ALA A 116 -4.23 -1.80 1.49
CA ALA A 116 -3.14 -1.29 2.32
C ALA A 116 -3.13 0.25 2.44
N VAL A 117 -3.49 0.97 1.37
CA VAL A 117 -3.53 2.44 1.40
C VAL A 117 -4.82 3.00 2.01
N SER A 118 -5.94 2.29 1.92
CA SER A 118 -7.28 2.81 2.28
C SER A 118 -7.42 3.22 3.76
N GLU A 119 -6.75 2.52 4.68
CA GLU A 119 -6.90 2.75 6.14
C GLU A 119 -5.78 3.59 6.77
N SER A 120 -4.91 4.21 5.98
CA SER A 120 -3.86 5.10 6.51
C SER A 120 -4.38 6.45 7.03
N THR A 121 -5.70 6.64 7.13
CA THR A 121 -6.27 7.76 7.87
C THR A 121 -6.48 7.35 9.34
N PRO A 122 -5.95 8.11 10.32
CA PRO A 122 -6.54 8.13 11.65
C PRO A 122 -8.05 8.38 11.50
N PRO A 123 -8.91 7.79 12.36
CA PRO A 123 -10.33 8.08 12.32
C PRO A 123 -10.56 9.59 12.27
N PRO A 124 -11.53 10.08 11.49
CA PRO A 124 -11.83 11.51 11.41
C PRO A 124 -12.02 12.02 12.84
N ARG A 125 -11.08 12.85 13.31
CA ARG A 125 -11.22 13.45 14.63
C ARG A 125 -12.53 14.23 14.58
N PRO A 126 -13.50 13.97 15.48
CA PRO A 126 -14.70 14.78 15.53
C PRO A 126 -14.23 16.23 15.64
N ILE A 127 -14.60 17.02 14.65
CA ILE A 127 -14.39 18.46 14.65
C ILE A 127 -15.07 18.93 15.92
N SER A 128 -14.28 19.34 16.92
CA SER A 128 -14.80 19.91 18.15
C SER A 128 -15.50 21.20 17.75
N SER A 129 -16.80 21.09 17.47
CA SER A 129 -17.67 22.21 17.15
C SER A 129 -17.79 23.02 18.42
N PHE A 130 -16.93 24.03 18.58
CA PHE A 130 -17.13 25.10 19.54
C PHE A 130 -18.34 25.91 19.09
N GLN A 131 -19.54 25.39 19.33
CA GLN A 131 -20.75 26.19 19.29
C GLN A 131 -20.76 27.11 20.51
N GLN A 132 -20.30 28.34 20.27
CA GLN A 132 -20.95 29.60 20.63
C GLN A 132 -21.66 29.70 22.00
N THR A 133 -21.23 30.65 22.82
CA THR A 133 -22.16 31.42 23.65
C THR A 133 -21.96 32.91 23.38
N SER A 134 -22.86 33.45 22.56
CA SER A 134 -23.20 34.87 22.56
C SER A 134 -23.77 35.20 23.95
N MET A 135 -23.10 36.06 24.70
CA MET A 135 -23.70 36.74 25.85
C MET A 135 -23.64 38.24 25.64
N ARG A 136 -24.80 38.80 25.32
CA ARG A 136 -25.22 40.17 25.61
C ARG A 136 -26.64 40.06 26.17
N PRO A 137 -26.96 40.77 27.25
CA PRO A 137 -27.22 42.21 27.16
C PRO A 137 -26.34 43.07 28.07
#